data_AF-A0A133V3Q5-F1
#
_entry.id   AF-A0A133V3Q5-F1
#
_cell.length_a   1.000
_cell.length_b   1.000
_cell.length_c   1.000
_cell.angle_alpha   90.00
_cell.angle_beta   90.00
_cell.angle_gamma   90.00
#
_symmetry.space_group_name_H-M   'P 1'
#
loop_
_entity.id
_entity.type
_entity.pdbx_description
1 polymer ?
#
loop_
_entity_poly.entity_id
_entity_poly.type
_entity_poly.pdbx_seq_one_letter_code
_entity_poly.pdbx_strand_id
1 'polypeptide(L)'
;MGESDRALDEFRNALEYIESVLPSGRERISYLWFGLPEGVREMKAEMQFKVAQIYEEKGDIDRAKEYYKDSLKTYEALEDEEEPKKVREALENLKS
;
A
#
# COMPACT_ATOMS: atom_id res chain seq x y z
N MET A 1 11.20 -10.69 18.70
CA MET A 1 10.29 -10.00 17.77
C MET A 1 10.32 -8.53 18.14
N GLY A 2 10.89 -7.71 17.27
CA GLY A 2 10.85 -6.25 17.45
C GLY A 2 9.43 -5.74 17.20
N GLU A 3 9.13 -4.52 17.65
CA GLU A 3 7.82 -3.88 17.43
C GLU A 3 7.50 -3.76 15.93
N SER A 4 8.52 -3.53 15.09
CA SER A 4 8.40 -3.49 13.63
C SER A 4 8.14 -4.86 12.98
N ASP A 5 8.45 -5.99 13.64
CA ASP A 5 8.08 -7.32 13.15
C ASP A 5 6.59 -7.58 13.38
N ARG A 6 6.07 -7.18 14.55
CA ARG A 6 4.64 -7.29 14.85
C ARG A 6 3.80 -6.41 13.93
N ALA A 7 4.23 -5.16 13.72
CA ALA A 7 3.54 -4.26 12.81
C ALA A 7 3.46 -4.81 11.38
N LEU A 8 4.54 -5.41 10.86
CA LEU A 8 4.50 -6.05 9.54
C LEU A 8 3.51 -7.22 9.48
N ASP A 9 3.46 -8.06 10.50
CA ASP A 9 2.52 -9.18 10.53
C ASP A 9 1.07 -8.68 10.61
N GLU A 10 0.80 -7.63 11.39
CA GLU A 10 -0.52 -6.99 11.44
C GLU A 10 -0.93 -6.39 10.08
N PHE A 11 -0.02 -5.68 9.41
CA PHE A 11 -0.28 -5.13 8.08
C PHE A 11 -0.46 -6.22 7.02
N ARG A 12 0.32 -7.31 7.07
CA ARG A 12 0.16 -8.45 6.17
C ARG A 12 -1.19 -9.12 6.35
N ASN A 13 -1.60 -9.38 7.58
CA ASN A 13 -2.91 -9.96 7.88
C ASN A 13 -4.05 -9.08 7.37
N ALA A 14 -3.95 -7.76 7.54
CA ALA A 14 -4.97 -6.85 7.08
C ALA A 14 -4.96 -6.67 5.54
N LEU A 15 -3.80 -6.74 4.87
CA LEU A 15 -3.71 -6.77 3.41
C LEU A 15 -4.32 -8.06 2.85
N GLU A 16 -4.02 -9.20 3.48
CA GLU A 16 -4.61 -10.50 3.13
C GLU A 16 -6.12 -10.50 3.37
N TYR A 17 -6.59 -9.90 4.47
CA TYR A 17 -8.02 -9.74 4.72
C TYR A 17 -8.68 -8.89 3.64
N ILE A 18 -8.12 -7.72 3.31
CA ILE A 18 -8.62 -6.87 2.22
C ILE A 18 -8.67 -7.69 0.92
N GLU A 19 -7.58 -8.38 0.56
CA GLU A 19 -7.49 -9.21 -0.65
C GLU A 19 -8.43 -10.43 -0.64
N SER A 20 -8.76 -10.97 0.53
CA SER A 20 -9.72 -12.06 0.68
C SER A 20 -11.17 -11.60 0.55
N VAL A 21 -11.45 -10.37 0.99
CA VAL A 21 -12.75 -9.70 0.84
C VAL A 21 -12.93 -9.21 -0.60
N LEU A 22 -11.84 -9.06 -1.37
CA LEU A 22 -11.93 -8.92 -2.82
C LEU A 22 -12.41 -10.25 -3.42
N PRO A 23 -13.57 -10.29 -4.07
CA PRO A 23 -14.06 -11.53 -4.64
C PRO A 23 -13.15 -11.96 -5.80
N SER A 24 -12.71 -13.21 -5.74
CA SER A 24 -11.93 -13.86 -6.80
C SER A 24 -12.89 -14.34 -7.90
N GLY A 25 -12.77 -13.82 -9.12
CA GLY A 25 -13.60 -14.23 -10.26
C GLY A 25 -14.49 -13.12 -10.84
N ARG A 26 -15.69 -13.45 -11.32
CA ARG A 26 -16.53 -12.54 -12.12
C ARG A 26 -16.95 -11.25 -11.37
N GLU A 27 -17.01 -11.23 -10.04
CA GLU A 27 -17.19 -9.99 -9.28
C GLU A 27 -15.96 -9.08 -9.29
N ARG A 28 -14.75 -9.60 -9.51
CA ARG A 28 -13.54 -8.79 -9.80
C ARG A 28 -13.74 -7.95 -11.06
N ILE A 29 -14.54 -8.42 -12.01
CA ILE A 29 -14.90 -7.66 -13.22
C ILE A 29 -15.81 -6.48 -12.84
N SER A 30 -16.69 -6.63 -11.84
CA SER A 30 -17.48 -5.53 -11.30
C SER A 30 -16.60 -4.47 -10.63
N TYR A 31 -15.58 -4.87 -9.85
CA TYR A 31 -14.60 -3.92 -9.29
C TYR A 31 -13.58 -3.39 -10.30
N LEU A 32 -13.34 -4.09 -11.41
CA LEU A 32 -12.55 -3.58 -12.55
C LEU A 32 -13.34 -2.57 -13.39
N TRP A 33 -14.66 -2.73 -13.51
CA TRP A 33 -15.55 -1.85 -14.27
C TRP A 33 -16.03 -0.65 -13.46
N PHE A 34 -16.36 -0.84 -12.18
CA PHE A 34 -16.86 0.19 -11.27
C PHE A 34 -15.82 0.69 -10.27
N GLY A 35 -14.64 0.08 -10.22
CA GLY A 35 -13.61 0.38 -9.22
C GLY A 35 -13.92 -0.27 -7.87
N LEU A 36 -12.87 -0.56 -7.09
CA LEU A 36 -13.00 -0.83 -5.65
C LEU A 36 -13.72 0.34 -4.96
N PRO A 37 -14.44 0.15 -3.85
CA PRO A 37 -14.91 1.28 -3.06
C PRO A 37 -13.69 2.14 -2.73
N GLU A 38 -13.78 3.45 -2.98
CA GLU A 38 -12.67 4.40 -2.85
C GLU A 38 -11.92 4.25 -1.52
N GLY A 39 -12.66 4.16 -0.41
CA GLY A 39 -12.08 3.94 0.91
C GLY A 39 -11.29 2.62 1.06
N VAL A 40 -11.63 1.55 0.33
CA VAL A 40 -10.85 0.29 0.38
C VAL A 40 -9.54 0.43 -0.40
N ARG A 41 -9.53 1.21 -1.48
CA ARG A 41 -8.29 1.54 -2.22
C ARG A 41 -7.38 2.41 -1.39
N GLU A 42 -7.95 3.42 -0.75
CA GLU A 42 -7.25 4.33 0.15
C GLU A 42 -6.63 3.56 1.32
N MET A 43 -7.41 2.71 2.01
CA MET A 43 -6.90 1.86 3.09
C MET A 43 -5.76 0.94 2.62
N LYS A 44 -5.88 0.32 1.43
CA LYS A 44 -4.80 -0.52 0.88
C LYS A 44 -3.54 0.30 0.61
N ALA A 45 -3.68 1.48 0.02
CA ALA A 45 -2.56 2.37 -0.30
C ALA A 45 -1.83 2.85 0.97
N GLU A 46 -2.59 3.20 2.02
CA GLU A 46 -2.05 3.62 3.31
C GLU A 46 -1.28 2.48 3.98
N MET A 47 -1.82 1.26 3.92
CA MET A 47 -1.15 0.08 4.46
C MET A 47 0.15 -0.25 3.71
N GLN A 48 0.14 -0.15 2.38
CA GLN A 48 1.35 -0.34 1.58
C GLN A 48 2.42 0.72 1.92
N PHE A 49 2.01 1.97 2.16
CA PHE A 49 2.92 3.03 2.61
C PHE A 49 3.55 2.70 3.97
N LYS A 50 2.77 2.26 4.96
CA LYS A 50 3.29 1.90 6.29
C LYS A 50 4.23 0.69 6.25
N VAL A 51 3.93 -0.31 5.40
CA VAL A 51 4.82 -1.45 5.18
C VAL A 51 6.15 -1.00 4.56
N ALA A 52 6.11 -0.06 3.62
CA ALA A 52 7.32 0.50 3.01
C ALA A 52 8.20 1.21 4.05
N GLN A 53 7.62 2.01 4.94
CA GLN A 53 8.34 2.67 6.05
C GLN A 53 9.05 1.65 6.94
N ILE A 54 8.41 0.53 7.27
CA ILE A 54 9.04 -0.49 8.10
C ILE A 54 10.20 -1.18 7.37
N TYR A 55 10.08 -1.46 6.07
CA TYR A 55 11.19 -2.01 5.30
C TYR A 55 12.35 -1.02 5.17
N GLU A 56 12.05 0.27 5.04
CA GLU A 56 13.04 1.36 5.10
C GLU A 56 13.77 1.37 6.45
N GLU A 57 13.05 1.33 7.57
CA GLU A 57 13.65 1.24 8.92
C GLU A 57 14.52 0.00 9.11
N LYS A 58 14.17 -1.12 8.47
CA LYS A 58 14.95 -2.36 8.48
C LYS A 58 16.14 -2.35 7.52
N GLY A 59 16.30 -1.29 6.71
CA GLY A 59 17.35 -1.16 5.70
C GLY A 59 17.10 -1.98 4.43
N ASP A 60 15.92 -2.59 4.28
CA ASP A 60 15.53 -3.31 3.08
C ASP A 60 14.91 -2.36 2.05
N ILE A 61 15.80 -1.57 1.45
CA ILE A 61 15.43 -0.46 0.56
C ILE A 61 14.71 -0.95 -0.71
N ASP A 62 15.06 -2.13 -1.21
CA ASP A 62 14.45 -2.68 -2.41
C ASP A 62 12.96 -3.00 -2.17
N ARG A 63 12.64 -3.67 -1.06
CA ARG A 63 11.25 -3.92 -0.68
C ARG A 63 10.51 -2.63 -0.34
N ALA A 64 11.14 -1.70 0.37
CA ALA A 64 10.52 -0.39 0.65
C ALA A 64 10.09 0.33 -0.64
N LYS A 65 10.95 0.34 -1.65
CA LYS A 65 10.66 0.95 -2.96
C LYS A 65 9.50 0.28 -3.69
N GLU A 66 9.35 -1.03 -3.61
CA GLU A 66 8.23 -1.74 -4.23
C GLU A 66 6.89 -1.32 -3.60
N TYR A 67 6.82 -1.36 -2.26
CA TYR A 67 5.58 -1.01 -1.55
C TYR A 67 5.21 0.47 -1.69
N TYR A 68 6.18 1.39 -1.66
CA TYR A 68 5.90 2.81 -1.92
C TYR A 68 5.38 3.03 -3.36
N LYS A 69 5.92 2.34 -4.36
CA LYS A 69 5.43 2.45 -5.75
C LYS A 69 3.99 1.96 -5.90
N ASP A 70 3.64 0.88 -5.22
CA ASP A 70 2.28 0.33 -5.28
C ASP A 70 1.26 1.21 -4.55
N SER A 71 1.65 1.80 -3.43
CA SER A 71 0.89 2.85 -2.74
C SER A 71 0.66 4.06 -3.65
N LEU A 72 1.73 4.57 -4.27
CA LEU A 72 1.69 5.73 -5.16
C LEU A 72 0.71 5.56 -6.33
N LYS A 73 0.78 4.42 -7.03
CA LYS A 73 -0.14 4.12 -8.15
C LYS A 73 -1.61 4.14 -7.72
N THR A 74 -1.88 3.73 -6.49
CA THR A 74 -3.24 3.69 -5.97
C THR A 74 -3.73 5.09 -5.64
N TYR A 75 -2.94 5.89 -4.92
CA TYR A 75 -3.30 7.28 -4.61
C TYR A 75 -3.43 8.16 -5.87
N GLU A 76 -2.55 7.99 -6.87
CA GLU A 76 -2.66 8.69 -8.16
C GLU A 76 -3.95 8.36 -8.92
N ALA A 77 -4.52 7.17 -8.71
CA ALA A 77 -5.77 6.75 -9.31
C ALA A 77 -7.02 7.22 -8.55
N LEU A 78 -6.85 7.81 -7.36
CA LEU A 78 -7.94 8.30 -6.50
C LEU A 78 -8.15 9.83 -6.59
N GLU A 79 -7.44 10.53 -7.48
CA GLU A 79 -7.44 12.00 -7.55
C GLU A 79 -7.05 12.69 -6.21
N ASP A 80 -6.38 11.97 -5.30
CA ASP A 80 -5.78 12.51 -4.10
C ASP A 80 -4.50 13.28 -4.48
N GLU A 81 -4.30 14.50 -3.98
CA GLU A 81 -3.11 15.31 -4.28
C GLU A 81 -2.05 15.27 -3.17
N GLU A 82 -2.46 15.02 -1.92
CA GLU A 82 -1.59 15.13 -0.74
C GLU A 82 -0.87 13.81 -0.45
N GLU A 83 -1.57 12.67 -0.54
CA GLU A 83 -0.97 11.36 -0.28
C GLU A 83 0.10 10.97 -1.31
N PRO A 84 -0.09 11.14 -2.65
CA PRO A 84 0.97 10.87 -3.62
C PRO A 84 2.23 11.71 -3.38
N LYS A 85 2.07 12.95 -2.90
CA LYS A 85 3.20 13.85 -2.64
C LYS A 85 4.10 13.31 -1.53
N LYS A 86 3.51 12.88 -0.40
CA LYS A 86 4.25 12.24 0.70
C LYS A 86 4.99 10.98 0.23
N VAL A 87 4.32 10.16 -0.58
CA VAL A 87 4.91 8.92 -1.11
C VAL A 87 6.08 9.21 -2.06
N ARG A 88 5.97 10.26 -2.90
CA ARG A 88 7.06 10.70 -3.80
C ARG A 88 8.26 11.23 -3.01
N GLU A 89 8.03 12.05 -1.99
CA GLU A 89 9.10 12.54 -1.10
C GLU A 89 9.83 11.38 -0.43
N ALA A 90 9.10 10.38 0.10
CA ALA A 90 9.70 9.17 0.66
C ALA A 90 10.53 8.39 -0.36
N LEU A 91 10.03 8.23 -1.60
CA LEU A 91 10.77 7.56 -2.68
C LEU A 91 12.03 8.30 -3.12
N GLU A 92 12.06 9.63 -3.03
CA GLU A 92 13.24 10.45 -3.33
C GLU A 92 14.29 10.33 -2.23
N ASN A 93 13.86 10.35 -0.97
CA ASN A 93 14.75 10.14 0.18
C ASN A 93 15.45 8.77 0.13
N LEU A 94 14.75 7.72 -0.36
CA LEU A 94 15.33 6.38 -0.54
C LEU A 94 16.35 6.23 -1.69
N LYS A 95 16.51 7.25 -2.53
CA LYS A 95 17.48 7.28 -3.65
C LYS A 95 18.74 8.09 -3.32
N SER A 96 18.73 8.81 -2.20
CA SER A 96 19.76 9.73 -1.75
C SER A 96 20.76 9.03 -0.84
#